data_AF-A0A5C4JXL0-F1
#
_entry.id   AF-A0A5C4JXL0-F1
#
_cell.length_a   1.000
_cell.length_b   1.000
_cell.length_c   1.000
_cell.angle_alpha   90.00
_cell.angle_beta   90.00
_cell.angle_gamma   90.00
#
_symmetry.space_group_name_H-M   'P 1'
#
loop_
_entity.id
_entity.type
_entity.pdbx_description
1 polymer ?
#
loop_
_entity_poly.entity_id
_entity_poly.type
_entity_poly.pdbx_seq_one_letter_code
_entity_poly.pdbx_strand_id
1 'polypeptide(L)'
;MSSNPLRHAMARMGGRDPHEKHRAATPLELFFDLTFVIAFGVAGSQFAHEIAAAHFVPGLLGFLFAMFAVIWAWINFTWFASAYDTDDWIFRVVTMIQIVGVLILAMGIEPMFHSLVDGDHVDNAVMVGGYVIMRLALVTQWLRAARQDPARRHTCLRYAKYLALVQLGWIAVLFIESDVFVTFLMIVPLIALEMATPYAAERRARTPWHAHHIAERYGLLAIIALGECLIGAIETLRAIVGNHGWSVDAALVGFGGTALAFAMWWIYFMLPAGRALHLRRHRSFLFGYGHMPIFAAIAATGAGLHVAAYYIDHEAHISAAVAVASIAVPVALFKGSVTWLYSIMVGPDRTVITVAAGVLAATAAAVGLAAAGVSVPVCLLVIVLALGASIVIDERRGSERLHHALERLEAEPAP
;
A
#
# COMPACT_ATOMS: atom_id res chain seq x y z
N MET A 1 -15.76 18.98 12.24
CA MET A 1 -15.03 20.27 12.30
C MET A 1 -14.62 20.52 13.75
N SER A 2 -13.35 20.84 14.01
CA SER A 2 -12.83 21.03 15.38
C SER A 2 -13.65 22.08 16.12
N SER A 3 -14.10 21.76 17.34
CA SER A 3 -14.82 22.68 18.25
C SER A 3 -13.93 23.77 18.85
N ASN A 4 -12.69 23.92 18.39
CA ASN A 4 -11.76 24.92 18.88
C ASN A 4 -12.01 26.29 18.22
N PRO A 5 -12.42 27.33 18.98
CA PRO A 5 -12.69 28.66 18.44
C PRO A 5 -11.43 29.41 17.97
N LEU A 6 -10.23 28.92 18.32
CA LEU A 6 -8.94 29.42 17.82
C LEU A 6 -8.29 28.34 16.96
N ARG A 7 -8.14 28.60 15.65
CA ARG A 7 -7.53 27.65 14.70
C ARG A 7 -6.16 27.19 15.23
N HIS A 8 -6.02 25.90 15.48
CA HIS A 8 -4.78 25.19 15.88
C HIS A 8 -4.22 25.47 17.30
N ALA A 9 -5.01 26.09 18.19
CA ALA A 9 -4.61 26.19 19.60
C ALA A 9 -4.53 24.79 20.24
N MET A 10 -3.72 24.67 21.32
CA MET A 10 -3.52 23.40 22.01
C MET A 10 -4.86 22.82 22.49
N ALA A 11 -5.20 21.63 22.00
CA ALA A 11 -6.43 20.93 22.35
C ALA A 11 -6.14 19.68 23.19
N ARG A 12 -7.12 19.25 23.98
CA ARG A 12 -7.03 17.99 24.71
C ARG A 12 -7.15 16.82 23.72
N MET A 13 -6.17 15.92 23.74
CA MET A 13 -6.15 14.67 22.98
C MET A 13 -7.01 13.61 23.69
N GLY A 14 -8.32 13.82 23.65
CA GLY A 14 -9.30 12.79 23.96
C GLY A 14 -9.49 11.87 22.75
N GLY A 15 -9.86 10.61 23.00
CA GLY A 15 -10.28 9.73 21.91
C GLY A 15 -11.48 10.32 21.17
N ARG A 16 -11.41 10.39 19.84
CA ARG A 16 -12.45 10.98 18.99
C ARG A 16 -13.73 10.14 19.01
N ASP A 17 -14.84 10.73 18.57
CA ASP A 17 -16.11 10.02 18.40
C ASP A 17 -16.04 9.09 17.16
N PRO A 18 -16.17 7.75 17.31
CA PRO A 18 -16.21 6.81 16.20
C PRO A 18 -17.37 7.00 15.21
N HIS A 19 -18.36 7.83 15.56
CA HIS A 19 -19.54 8.15 14.77
C HIS A 19 -19.64 9.63 14.39
N GLU A 20 -18.54 10.39 14.48
CA GLU A 20 -18.48 11.81 14.07
C GLU A 20 -19.00 11.98 12.63
N LYS A 21 -20.11 12.72 12.48
CA LYS A 21 -20.68 13.03 11.16
C LYS A 21 -19.70 13.86 10.34
N HIS A 22 -19.55 13.50 9.07
CA HIS A 22 -18.69 14.20 8.10
C HIS A 22 -17.20 14.27 8.51
N ARG A 23 -16.67 13.25 9.18
CA ARG A 23 -15.22 13.11 9.38
C ARG A 23 -14.54 12.74 8.07
N ALA A 24 -13.95 13.75 7.42
CA ALA A 24 -13.09 13.62 6.25
C ALA A 24 -11.60 13.72 6.61
N ALA A 25 -10.73 13.30 5.69
CA ALA A 25 -9.29 13.47 5.80
C ALA A 25 -8.89 14.96 5.86
N THR A 26 -7.96 15.30 6.76
CA THR A 26 -7.47 16.69 6.86
C THR A 26 -6.39 16.98 5.81
N PRO A 27 -6.17 18.26 5.42
CA PRO A 27 -5.06 18.60 4.55
C PRO A 27 -3.68 18.17 5.07
N LEU A 28 -3.49 18.11 6.40
CA LEU A 28 -2.25 17.61 7.00
C LEU A 28 -2.10 16.10 6.79
N GLU A 29 -3.18 15.33 6.94
CA GLU A 29 -3.19 13.89 6.66
C GLU A 29 -2.89 13.62 5.19
N LEU A 30 -3.48 14.40 4.27
CA LEU A 30 -3.19 14.30 2.83
C LEU A 30 -1.73 14.64 2.52
N PHE A 31 -1.17 15.67 3.17
CA PHE A 31 0.23 16.04 2.97
C PHE A 31 1.17 14.96 3.51
N PHE A 32 0.86 14.35 4.65
CA PHE A 32 1.58 13.19 5.15
C PHE A 32 1.50 12.01 4.16
N ASP A 33 0.30 11.69 3.68
CA ASP A 33 0.08 10.58 2.72
C ASP A 33 0.87 10.80 1.44
N LEU A 34 0.90 12.02 0.91
CA LEU A 34 1.64 12.39 -0.30
C LEU A 34 3.13 12.02 -0.21
N THR A 35 3.75 12.10 0.97
CA THR A 35 5.19 11.79 1.12
C THR A 35 5.53 10.32 0.80
N PHE A 36 4.55 9.42 0.91
CA PHE A 36 4.72 8.00 0.58
C PHE A 36 4.86 7.75 -0.92
N VAL A 37 4.47 8.72 -1.79
CA VAL A 37 4.71 8.62 -3.24
C VAL A 37 6.20 8.47 -3.55
N ILE A 38 7.06 9.18 -2.80
CA ILE A 38 8.51 9.12 -3.00
C ILE A 38 9.03 7.73 -2.66
N ALA A 39 8.57 7.14 -1.56
CA ALA A 39 8.99 5.82 -1.14
C ALA A 39 8.50 4.72 -2.09
N PHE A 40 7.26 4.82 -2.60
CA PHE A 40 6.75 3.90 -3.63
C PHE A 40 7.52 4.04 -4.94
N GLY A 41 7.84 5.27 -5.37
CA GLY A 41 8.61 5.52 -6.58
C GLY A 41 10.04 4.98 -6.51
N VAL A 42 10.75 5.23 -5.41
CA VAL A 42 12.10 4.68 -5.24
C VAL A 42 12.06 3.15 -5.18
N ALA A 43 11.16 2.56 -4.39
CA ALA A 43 11.03 1.09 -4.32
C ALA A 43 10.64 0.47 -5.67
N GLY A 44 9.73 1.12 -6.41
CA GLY A 44 9.28 0.66 -7.73
C GLY A 44 10.37 0.76 -8.79
N SER A 45 11.11 1.86 -8.82
CA SER A 45 12.24 2.05 -9.74
C SER A 45 13.37 1.03 -9.48
N GLN A 46 13.75 0.83 -8.22
CA GLN A 46 14.77 -0.15 -7.84
C GLN A 46 14.31 -1.56 -8.18
N PHE A 47 13.06 -1.90 -7.87
CA PHE A 47 12.49 -3.20 -8.25
C PHE A 47 12.51 -3.41 -9.77
N ALA A 48 12.09 -2.41 -10.55
CA ALA A 48 12.10 -2.51 -12.01
C ALA A 48 13.50 -2.72 -12.57
N HIS A 49 14.50 -2.01 -12.03
CA HIS A 49 15.90 -2.16 -12.42
C HIS A 49 16.40 -3.59 -12.16
N GLU A 50 16.17 -4.13 -10.96
CA GLU A 50 16.60 -5.48 -10.61
C GLU A 50 15.90 -6.57 -11.45
N ILE A 51 14.62 -6.40 -11.74
CA ILE A 51 13.92 -7.32 -12.65
C ILE A 51 14.50 -7.24 -14.06
N ALA A 52 14.78 -6.04 -14.57
CA ALA A 52 15.39 -5.84 -15.89
C ALA A 52 16.82 -6.41 -15.98
N ALA A 53 17.57 -6.37 -14.88
CA ALA A 53 18.90 -6.97 -14.74
C ALA A 53 18.89 -8.49 -14.46
N ALA A 54 17.71 -9.12 -14.41
CA ALA A 54 17.51 -10.54 -14.08
C ALA A 54 17.90 -10.94 -12.64
N HIS A 55 18.01 -9.97 -11.72
CA HIS A 55 18.20 -10.20 -10.29
C HIS A 55 16.87 -10.39 -9.56
N PHE A 56 16.11 -11.41 -9.95
CA PHE A 56 14.73 -11.61 -9.51
C PHE A 56 14.58 -11.75 -7.99
N VAL A 57 15.46 -12.52 -7.35
CA VAL A 57 15.36 -12.83 -5.91
C VAL A 57 15.74 -11.61 -5.06
N PRO A 58 16.92 -10.97 -5.24
CA PRO A 58 17.25 -9.73 -4.53
C PRO A 58 16.20 -8.64 -4.76
N GLY A 59 15.78 -8.43 -6.00
CA GLY A 59 14.75 -7.44 -6.35
C GLY A 59 13.43 -7.68 -5.62
N LEU A 60 12.93 -8.92 -5.61
CA LEU A 60 11.69 -9.26 -4.92
C LEU A 60 11.81 -9.12 -3.39
N LEU A 61 12.92 -9.57 -2.80
CA LEU A 61 13.15 -9.44 -1.35
C LEU A 61 13.24 -7.98 -0.92
N GLY A 62 14.02 -7.17 -1.66
CA GLY A 62 14.15 -5.73 -1.42
C GLY A 62 12.80 -5.02 -1.55
N PHE A 63 12.04 -5.33 -2.61
CA PHE A 63 10.72 -4.75 -2.82
C PHE A 63 9.75 -5.09 -1.70
N LEU A 64 9.64 -6.37 -1.31
CA LEU A 64 8.74 -6.78 -0.23
C LEU A 64 9.13 -6.16 1.11
N PHE A 65 10.42 -6.08 1.40
CA PHE A 65 10.92 -5.44 2.62
C PHE A 65 10.63 -3.94 2.65
N ALA A 66 10.92 -3.22 1.56
CA ALA A 66 10.62 -1.80 1.42
C ALA A 66 9.12 -1.52 1.51
N MET A 67 8.29 -2.26 0.76
CA MET A 67 6.84 -2.10 0.79
C MET A 67 6.26 -2.37 2.18
N PHE A 68 6.75 -3.39 2.90
CA PHE A 68 6.36 -3.62 4.28
C PHE A 68 6.71 -2.42 5.16
N ALA A 69 7.96 -1.95 5.14
CA ALA A 69 8.42 -0.86 5.99
C ALA A 69 7.59 0.42 5.75
N VAL A 70 7.41 0.78 4.48
CA VAL A 70 6.66 1.96 4.02
C VAL A 70 5.19 1.88 4.42
N ILE A 71 4.48 0.79 4.03
CA ILE A 71 3.05 0.64 4.32
C ILE A 71 2.82 0.53 5.83
N TRP A 72 3.68 -0.18 6.56
CA TRP A 72 3.55 -0.32 8.01
C TRP A 72 3.70 1.02 8.73
N ALA A 73 4.67 1.84 8.33
CA ALA A 73 4.85 3.20 8.85
C ALA A 73 3.56 4.03 8.67
N TRP A 74 2.98 3.97 7.47
CA TRP A 74 1.74 4.66 7.14
C TRP A 74 0.55 4.18 7.97
N ILE A 75 0.34 2.87 8.06
CA ILE A 75 -0.75 2.25 8.84
C ILE A 75 -0.70 2.76 10.30
N ASN A 76 0.48 2.74 10.92
CA ASN A 76 0.63 3.17 12.32
C ASN A 76 0.18 4.61 12.54
N PHE A 77 0.53 5.52 11.64
CA PHE A 77 0.08 6.91 11.72
C PHE A 77 -1.42 7.05 11.43
N THR A 78 -1.92 6.41 10.36
CA THR A 78 -3.31 6.55 9.90
C THR A 78 -4.32 6.11 10.96
N TRP A 79 -4.08 4.97 11.60
CA TRP A 79 -4.95 4.48 12.66
C TRP A 79 -4.87 5.35 13.93
N PHE A 80 -3.68 5.86 14.27
CA PHE A 80 -3.52 6.79 15.38
C PHE A 80 -4.27 8.10 15.14
N ALA A 81 -4.07 8.71 13.97
CA ALA A 81 -4.71 9.97 13.59
C ALA A 81 -6.24 9.84 13.55
N SER A 82 -6.78 8.73 13.05
CA SER A 82 -8.23 8.50 13.09
C SER A 82 -8.79 8.50 14.52
N ALA A 83 -8.03 7.98 15.49
CA ALA A 83 -8.45 7.90 16.88
C ALA A 83 -8.18 9.16 17.71
N TYR A 84 -7.12 9.92 17.41
CA TYR A 84 -6.57 10.94 18.32
C TYR A 84 -6.11 12.25 17.66
N ASP A 85 -6.25 12.43 16.35
CA ASP A 85 -5.91 13.70 15.68
C ASP A 85 -6.68 14.87 16.33
N THR A 86 -5.95 15.87 16.84
CA THR A 86 -6.49 17.07 17.48
C THR A 86 -6.36 18.33 16.61
N ASP A 87 -5.65 18.25 15.49
CA ASP A 87 -5.31 19.37 14.59
C ASP A 87 -4.69 20.61 15.27
N ASP A 88 -4.06 20.44 16.45
CA ASP A 88 -3.31 21.50 17.12
C ASP A 88 -1.86 21.60 16.64
N TRP A 89 -1.19 22.70 17.01
CA TRP A 89 0.19 22.96 16.60
C TRP A 89 1.18 21.87 17.04
N ILE A 90 0.97 21.21 18.19
CA ILE A 90 1.86 20.12 18.65
C ILE A 90 1.68 18.92 17.72
N PHE A 91 0.43 18.55 17.41
CA PHE A 91 0.15 17.47 16.46
C PHE A 91 0.80 17.76 15.11
N ARG A 92 0.66 18.98 14.59
CA ARG A 92 1.28 19.42 13.32
C ARG A 92 2.80 19.31 13.32
N VAL A 93 3.47 19.80 14.36
CA VAL A 93 4.94 19.73 14.48
C VAL A 93 5.41 18.28 14.57
N VAL A 94 4.72 17.43 15.33
CA VAL A 94 5.10 16.02 15.44
C VAL A 94 4.85 15.26 14.13
N THR A 95 3.77 15.56 13.41
CA THR A 95 3.54 15.01 12.06
C THR A 95 4.62 15.46 11.07
N MET A 96 5.11 16.71 11.16
CA MET A 96 6.25 17.17 10.37
C MET A 96 7.51 16.35 10.66
N ILE A 97 7.78 16.01 11.92
CA ILE A 97 8.90 15.12 12.28
C ILE A 97 8.71 13.73 11.66
N GLN A 98 7.48 13.21 11.63
CA GLN A 98 7.20 11.94 10.96
C GLN A 98 7.43 12.02 9.45
N ILE A 99 7.05 13.11 8.80
CA ILE A 99 7.34 13.36 7.38
C ILE A 99 8.84 13.29 7.12
N VAL A 100 9.67 13.96 7.94
CA VAL A 100 11.14 13.88 7.83
C VAL A 100 11.62 12.43 7.96
N GLY A 101 11.05 11.67 8.90
CA GLY A 101 11.37 10.25 9.06
C GLY A 101 11.02 9.39 7.83
N VAL A 102 9.88 9.65 7.18
CA VAL A 102 9.47 8.96 5.93
C VAL A 102 10.46 9.26 4.81
N LEU A 103 10.88 10.53 4.66
CA LEU A 103 11.83 10.93 3.62
C LEU A 103 13.21 10.28 3.83
N ILE A 104 13.70 10.22 5.06
CA ILE A 104 14.95 9.52 5.40
C ILE A 104 14.80 8.03 5.13
N LEU A 105 13.65 7.42 5.48
CA LEU A 105 13.39 6.02 5.17
C LEU A 105 13.46 5.77 3.65
N ALA A 106 12.83 6.64 2.85
CA ALA A 106 12.83 6.52 1.40
C ALA A 106 14.25 6.61 0.80
N MET A 107 15.08 7.51 1.33
CA MET A 107 16.50 7.61 0.94
C MET A 107 17.29 6.32 1.22
N GLY A 108 16.91 5.56 2.23
CA GLY A 108 17.56 4.30 2.56
C GLY A 108 17.18 3.11 1.68
N ILE A 109 16.16 3.25 0.81
CA ILE A 109 15.67 2.13 -0.01
C ILE A 109 16.72 1.71 -1.04
N GLU A 110 17.31 2.65 -1.78
CA GLU A 110 18.29 2.36 -2.83
C GLU A 110 19.56 1.67 -2.30
N PRO A 111 20.25 2.18 -1.24
CA PRO A 111 21.39 1.46 -0.64
C PRO A 111 21.04 0.05 -0.17
N MET A 112 19.84 -0.14 0.40
CA MET A 112 19.36 -1.44 0.83
C MET A 112 19.22 -2.40 -0.35
N PHE A 113 18.65 -1.96 -1.48
CA PHE A 113 18.56 -2.77 -2.69
C PHE A 113 19.94 -3.19 -3.21
N HIS A 114 20.87 -2.23 -3.37
CA HIS A 114 22.22 -2.54 -3.84
C HIS A 114 22.92 -3.58 -2.95
N SER A 115 22.81 -3.43 -1.63
CA SER A 115 23.42 -4.39 -0.69
C SER A 115 22.88 -5.82 -0.81
N LEU A 116 21.61 -5.99 -1.18
CA LEU A 116 21.01 -7.31 -1.42
C LEU A 116 21.51 -7.97 -2.70
N VAL A 117 21.86 -7.17 -3.71
CA VAL A 117 22.41 -7.64 -4.98
C VAL A 117 23.86 -8.05 -4.80
N ASP A 118 24.65 -7.24 -4.09
CA ASP A 118 26.03 -7.55 -3.75
C ASP A 118 26.12 -8.82 -2.89
N GLY A 119 25.14 -9.02 -1.99
CA GLY A 119 24.93 -10.28 -1.27
C GLY A 119 25.75 -10.43 0.03
N ASP A 120 26.60 -9.46 0.36
CA ASP A 120 27.48 -9.51 1.52
C ASP A 120 26.74 -9.19 2.84
N HIS A 121 25.88 -8.18 2.85
CA HIS A 121 25.11 -7.75 4.02
C HIS A 121 23.84 -6.98 3.62
N VAL A 122 22.97 -6.65 4.58
CA VAL A 122 21.80 -5.79 4.34
C VAL A 122 22.06 -4.37 4.88
N ASP A 123 22.27 -3.40 4.00
CA ASP A 123 22.40 -1.99 4.38
C ASP A 123 21.03 -1.33 4.52
N ASN A 124 20.39 -1.54 5.68
CA ASN A 124 19.11 -0.90 6.01
C ASN A 124 19.24 0.15 7.14
N ALA A 125 20.46 0.62 7.44
CA ALA A 125 20.70 1.53 8.56
C ALA A 125 19.96 2.86 8.39
N VAL A 126 19.98 3.44 7.18
CA VAL A 126 19.25 4.67 6.85
C VAL A 126 17.74 4.46 6.94
N MET A 127 17.23 3.32 6.45
CA MET A 127 15.81 2.97 6.55
C MET A 127 15.36 2.88 8.02
N VAL A 128 16.11 2.15 8.85
CA VAL A 128 15.83 2.02 10.28
C VAL A 128 15.95 3.37 10.99
N GLY A 129 16.93 4.20 10.63
CA GLY A 129 17.08 5.55 11.17
C GLY A 129 15.85 6.43 10.92
N GLY A 130 15.33 6.43 9.68
CA GLY A 130 14.06 7.09 9.35
C GLY A 130 12.90 6.53 10.19
N TYR A 131 12.82 5.21 10.33
CA TYR A 131 11.80 4.53 11.13
C TYR A 131 11.85 4.93 12.61
N VAL A 132 13.06 5.03 13.19
CA VAL A 132 13.27 5.49 14.58
C VAL A 132 12.70 6.89 14.76
N ILE A 133 12.98 7.82 13.85
CA ILE A 133 12.46 9.20 13.92
C ILE A 133 10.93 9.20 13.92
N MET A 134 10.31 8.46 13.00
CA MET A 134 8.85 8.31 12.93
C MET A 134 8.27 7.72 14.22
N ARG A 135 8.96 6.73 14.79
CA ARG A 135 8.54 6.00 15.99
C ARG A 135 8.65 6.85 17.25
N LEU A 136 9.71 7.66 17.41
CA LEU A 136 9.82 8.60 18.52
C LEU A 136 8.67 9.62 18.48
N ALA A 137 8.35 10.14 17.29
CA ALA A 137 7.20 11.01 17.10
C ALA A 137 5.87 10.31 17.43
N LEU A 138 5.67 9.06 17.01
CA LEU A 138 4.44 8.33 17.32
C LEU A 138 4.33 7.95 18.82
N VAL A 139 5.43 7.54 19.44
CA VAL A 139 5.48 7.20 20.88
C VAL A 139 5.18 8.44 21.73
N THR A 140 5.71 9.61 21.38
CA THR A 140 5.38 10.86 22.10
C THR A 140 3.89 11.18 22.00
N GLN A 141 3.26 10.94 20.86
CA GLN A 141 1.80 11.08 20.68
C GLN A 141 1.01 10.06 21.51
N TRP A 142 1.42 8.79 21.56
CA TRP A 142 0.80 7.79 22.44
C TRP A 142 0.92 8.15 23.93
N LEU A 143 2.07 8.69 24.35
CA LEU A 143 2.27 9.15 25.72
C LEU A 143 1.43 10.39 26.04
N ARG A 144 1.20 11.28 25.05
CA ARG A 144 0.28 12.40 25.18
C ARG A 144 -1.17 11.91 25.33
N ALA A 145 -1.63 11.00 24.46
CA ALA A 145 -2.94 10.37 24.55
C ALA A 145 -3.14 9.66 25.90
N ALA A 146 -2.13 8.92 26.38
CA ALA A 146 -2.18 8.24 27.68
C ALA A 146 -2.37 9.20 28.87
N ARG A 147 -1.87 10.43 28.77
CA ARG A 147 -2.07 11.47 29.80
C ARG A 147 -3.45 12.13 29.70
N GLN A 148 -4.01 12.24 28.50
CA GLN A 148 -5.20 13.07 28.24
C GLN A 148 -6.50 12.27 28.05
N ASP A 149 -6.42 10.95 27.90
CA ASP A 149 -7.54 9.99 27.78
C ASP A 149 -7.46 8.87 28.85
N PRO A 150 -7.92 9.15 30.09
CA PRO A 150 -7.85 8.19 31.20
C PRO A 150 -8.50 6.84 30.91
N ALA A 151 -9.60 6.82 30.13
CA ALA A 151 -10.35 5.60 29.81
C ALA A 151 -9.53 4.59 29.00
N ARG A 152 -8.62 5.05 28.14
CA ARG A 152 -7.77 4.20 27.27
C ARG A 152 -6.27 4.33 27.58
N ARG A 153 -5.93 4.91 28.74
CA ARG A 153 -4.54 5.13 29.19
C ARG A 153 -3.69 3.87 29.10
N HIS A 154 -4.18 2.73 29.59
CA HIS A 154 -3.44 1.47 29.56
C HIS A 154 -3.21 0.94 28.14
N THR A 155 -4.12 1.19 27.20
CA THR A 155 -3.94 0.84 25.78
C THR A 155 -2.87 1.73 25.14
N CYS A 156 -2.94 3.04 25.38
CA CYS A 156 -1.95 4.00 24.88
C CYS A 156 -0.53 3.71 25.41
N LEU A 157 -0.39 3.40 26.71
CA LEU A 157 0.90 3.02 27.29
C LEU A 157 1.45 1.70 26.74
N ARG A 158 0.57 0.73 26.42
CA ARG A 158 0.98 -0.52 25.78
C ARG A 158 1.49 -0.29 24.35
N TYR A 159 0.81 0.55 23.57
CA TYR A 159 1.33 0.98 22.27
C TYR A 159 2.71 1.62 22.40
N ALA A 160 2.86 2.62 23.27
CA ALA A 160 4.16 3.28 23.50
C ALA A 160 5.26 2.26 23.89
N LYS A 161 4.96 1.33 24.80
CA LYS A 161 5.92 0.31 25.26
C LYS A 161 6.30 -0.68 24.15
N TYR A 162 5.32 -1.26 23.46
CA TYR A 162 5.57 -2.31 22.47
C TYR A 162 6.27 -1.75 21.24
N LEU A 163 5.86 -0.57 20.77
CA LEU A 163 6.54 0.12 19.68
C LEU A 163 8.00 0.42 20.03
N ALA A 164 8.28 0.91 21.24
CA ALA A 164 9.65 1.15 21.69
C ALA A 164 10.47 -0.16 21.79
N LEU A 165 9.87 -1.23 22.32
CA LEU A 165 10.56 -2.51 22.47
C LEU A 165 10.93 -3.14 21.11
N VAL A 166 9.99 -3.14 20.16
CA VAL A 166 10.24 -3.67 18.81
C VAL A 166 11.26 -2.80 18.08
N GLN A 167 11.20 -1.48 18.26
CA GLN A 167 12.20 -0.56 17.71
C GLN A 167 13.61 -0.83 18.23
N LEU A 168 13.76 -1.18 19.52
CA LEU A 168 15.06 -1.59 20.07
C LEU A 168 15.57 -2.88 19.41
N GLY A 169 14.67 -3.80 19.07
CA GLY A 169 15.00 -5.00 18.29
C GLY A 169 15.55 -4.67 16.90
N TRP A 170 14.90 -3.76 16.17
CA TRP A 170 15.40 -3.28 14.87
C TRP A 170 16.77 -2.62 14.97
N ILE A 171 16.99 -1.80 16.01
CA ILE A 171 18.28 -1.17 16.27
C ILE A 171 19.34 -2.24 16.59
N ALA A 172 19.00 -3.25 17.40
CA ALA A 172 19.93 -4.31 17.75
C ALA A 172 20.41 -5.11 16.52
N VAL A 173 19.51 -5.40 15.57
CA VAL A 173 19.86 -6.10 14.33
C VAL A 173 20.90 -5.33 13.51
N LEU A 174 20.89 -3.99 13.52
CA LEU A 174 21.89 -3.19 12.81
C LEU A 174 23.33 -3.40 13.31
N PHE A 175 23.50 -3.80 14.57
CA PHE A 175 24.83 -4.01 15.17
C PHE A 175 25.32 -5.45 15.05
N ILE A 176 24.52 -6.34 14.44
CA ILE A 176 24.87 -7.73 14.20
C ILE A 176 25.32 -7.85 12.75
N GLU A 177 26.62 -7.92 12.54
CA GLU A 177 27.18 -8.23 11.23
C GLU A 177 26.85 -9.68 10.87
N SER A 178 26.03 -9.85 9.83
CA SER A 178 25.62 -11.16 9.35
C SER A 178 25.28 -11.12 7.86
N ASP A 179 25.34 -12.27 7.20
CA ASP A 179 24.92 -12.38 5.81
C ASP A 179 23.42 -12.07 5.62
N VAL A 180 23.00 -11.91 4.37
CA VAL A 180 21.63 -11.56 4.00
C VAL A 180 20.62 -12.55 4.58
N PHE A 181 20.89 -13.86 4.50
CA PHE A 181 19.95 -14.89 4.96
C PHE A 181 19.75 -14.82 6.49
N VAL A 182 20.84 -14.75 7.24
CA VAL A 182 20.80 -14.63 8.71
C VAL A 182 20.13 -13.32 9.13
N THR A 183 20.39 -12.22 8.40
CA THR A 183 19.73 -10.93 8.64
C THR A 183 18.21 -11.03 8.49
N PHE A 184 17.72 -11.65 7.41
CA PHE A 184 16.28 -11.86 7.23
C PHE A 184 15.67 -12.80 8.29
N LEU A 185 16.42 -13.81 8.76
CA LEU A 185 15.97 -14.68 9.85
C LEU A 185 15.76 -13.91 11.16
N MET A 186 16.54 -12.84 11.40
CA MET A 186 16.35 -11.93 12.54
C MET A 186 15.22 -10.92 12.32
N ILE A 187 15.02 -10.46 11.09
CA ILE A 187 13.99 -9.48 10.72
C ILE A 187 12.57 -10.06 10.78
N VAL A 188 12.35 -11.30 10.32
CA VAL A 188 11.01 -11.90 10.25
C VAL A 188 10.29 -11.92 11.61
N PRO A 189 10.93 -12.31 12.74
CA PRO A 189 10.34 -12.18 14.07
C PRO A 189 9.98 -10.73 14.44
N LEU A 190 10.79 -9.74 14.06
CA LEU A 190 10.50 -8.33 14.32
C LEU A 190 9.26 -7.86 13.56
N ILE A 191 9.12 -8.25 12.28
CA ILE A 191 7.90 -8.02 11.48
C ILE A 191 6.68 -8.64 12.16
N ALA A 192 6.79 -9.87 12.66
CA ALA A 192 5.70 -10.52 13.37
C ALA A 192 5.32 -9.78 14.66
N LEU A 193 6.31 -9.29 15.42
CA LEU A 193 6.09 -8.50 16.63
C LEU A 193 5.48 -7.12 16.33
N GLU A 194 5.90 -6.48 15.24
CA GLU A 194 5.28 -5.26 14.71
C GLU A 194 3.79 -5.51 14.49
N MET A 195 3.44 -6.51 13.67
CA MET A 195 2.04 -6.82 13.34
C MET A 195 1.23 -7.28 14.56
N ALA A 196 1.85 -7.93 15.54
CA ALA A 196 1.20 -8.34 16.77
C ALA A 196 0.95 -7.17 17.75
N THR A 197 1.68 -6.05 17.61
CA THR A 197 1.63 -4.94 18.57
C THR A 197 0.23 -4.32 18.71
N PRO A 198 -0.47 -3.94 17.63
CA PRO A 198 -1.84 -3.41 17.74
C PRO A 198 -2.81 -4.40 18.40
N TYR A 199 -2.73 -5.68 18.04
CA TYR A 199 -3.57 -6.72 18.63
C TYR A 199 -3.32 -6.86 20.14
N ALA A 200 -2.04 -6.87 20.56
CA ALA A 200 -1.65 -6.97 21.96
C ALA A 200 -1.99 -5.71 22.77
N ALA A 201 -1.84 -4.53 22.18
CA ALA A 201 -2.13 -3.25 22.82
C ALA A 201 -3.64 -3.07 23.07
N GLU A 202 -4.49 -3.48 22.12
CA GLU A 202 -5.94 -3.26 22.18
C GLU A 202 -6.74 -4.39 22.86
N ARG A 203 -6.10 -5.45 23.39
CA ARG A 203 -6.78 -6.62 24.00
C ARG A 203 -7.85 -6.31 25.05
N ARG A 204 -7.74 -5.19 25.76
CA ARG A 204 -8.67 -4.81 26.86
C ARG A 204 -9.61 -3.66 26.48
N ALA A 205 -9.11 -2.70 25.70
CA ALA A 205 -9.85 -1.53 25.30
C ALA A 205 -9.33 -1.09 23.93
N ARG A 206 -10.25 -0.96 22.96
CA ARG A 206 -9.95 -0.56 21.59
C ARG A 206 -9.84 0.96 21.47
N THR A 207 -9.09 1.40 20.49
CA THR A 207 -8.97 2.83 20.16
C THR A 207 -10.21 3.30 19.38
N PRO A 208 -10.67 4.55 19.57
CA PRO A 208 -11.92 5.02 18.98
C PRO A 208 -11.69 5.66 17.60
N TRP A 209 -11.48 4.83 16.57
CA TRP A 209 -11.26 5.27 15.18
C TRP A 209 -12.60 5.46 14.42
N HIS A 210 -12.58 6.13 13.26
CA HIS A 210 -13.77 6.35 12.42
C HIS A 210 -13.69 5.56 11.10
N ALA A 211 -14.69 4.71 10.82
CA ALA A 211 -14.62 3.73 9.73
C ALA A 211 -14.54 4.36 8.33
N HIS A 212 -15.37 5.36 8.03
CA HIS A 212 -15.33 6.03 6.72
C HIS A 212 -14.06 6.83 6.51
N HIS A 213 -13.46 7.34 7.58
CA HIS A 213 -12.21 8.11 7.52
C HIS A 213 -11.02 7.19 7.25
N ILE A 214 -10.98 6.03 7.91
CA ILE A 214 -10.01 4.98 7.57
C ILE A 214 -10.18 4.55 6.12
N ALA A 215 -11.39 4.24 5.67
CA ALA A 215 -11.62 3.83 4.28
C ALA A 215 -11.21 4.92 3.27
N GLU A 216 -11.51 6.19 3.55
CA GLU A 216 -11.08 7.33 2.74
C GLU A 216 -9.56 7.40 2.63
N ARG A 217 -8.83 7.34 3.76
CA ARG A 217 -7.35 7.37 3.76
C ARG A 217 -6.71 6.19 3.03
N TYR A 218 -7.28 4.99 3.17
CA TYR A 218 -6.82 3.82 2.41
C TYR A 218 -7.03 4.02 0.90
N GLY A 219 -8.16 4.59 0.49
CA GLY A 219 -8.39 4.93 -0.92
C GLY A 219 -7.45 6.00 -1.46
N LEU A 220 -7.12 7.00 -0.64
CA LEU A 220 -6.14 8.03 -1.01
C LEU A 220 -4.74 7.45 -1.18
N LEU A 221 -4.32 6.53 -0.30
CA LEU A 221 -3.03 5.84 -0.48
C LEU A 221 -3.02 4.94 -1.73
N ALA A 222 -4.15 4.29 -2.07
CA ALA A 222 -4.27 3.54 -3.32
C ALA A 222 -4.09 4.46 -4.55
N ILE A 223 -4.67 5.67 -4.53
CA ILE A 223 -4.49 6.68 -5.58
C ILE A 223 -3.02 7.13 -5.67
N ILE A 224 -2.36 7.34 -4.53
CA ILE A 224 -0.94 7.69 -4.49
C ILE A 224 -0.08 6.59 -5.12
N ALA A 225 -0.32 5.32 -4.76
CA ALA A 225 0.38 4.19 -5.37
C ALA A 225 0.08 4.04 -6.87
N LEU A 226 -1.15 4.36 -7.31
CA LEU A 226 -1.52 4.37 -8.74
C LEU A 226 -0.76 5.43 -9.55
N GLY A 227 -0.21 6.45 -8.88
CA GLY A 227 0.71 7.41 -9.50
C GLY A 227 1.90 6.72 -10.16
N GLU A 228 2.42 5.63 -9.57
CA GLU A 228 3.52 4.84 -10.14
C GLU A 228 3.14 4.17 -11.46
N CYS A 229 1.88 3.76 -11.62
CA CYS A 229 1.41 3.25 -12.92
C CYS A 229 1.44 4.33 -14.01
N LEU A 230 1.12 5.58 -13.66
CA LEU A 230 1.17 6.69 -14.63
C LEU A 230 2.60 7.08 -14.98
N ILE A 231 3.51 7.10 -14.00
CA ILE A 231 4.93 7.35 -14.24
C ILE A 231 5.53 6.25 -15.13
N GLY A 232 5.29 4.98 -14.79
CA GLY A 232 5.75 3.85 -15.61
C GLY A 232 5.17 3.87 -17.02
N ALA A 233 3.90 4.27 -17.19
CA ALA A 233 3.28 4.44 -18.50
C ALA A 233 3.98 5.52 -19.34
N ILE A 234 4.36 6.65 -18.72
CA ILE A 234 5.12 7.72 -19.38
C ILE A 234 6.51 7.24 -19.78
N GLU A 235 7.22 6.52 -18.92
CA GLU A 235 8.54 5.97 -19.26
C GLU A 235 8.46 4.95 -20.39
N THR A 236 7.44 4.08 -20.39
CA THR A 236 7.22 3.14 -21.51
C THR A 236 6.92 3.88 -22.81
N LEU A 237 6.11 4.95 -22.75
CA LEU A 237 5.82 5.78 -23.92
C LEU A 237 7.08 6.49 -24.44
N ARG A 238 7.92 7.04 -23.54
CA ARG A 238 9.19 7.68 -23.89
C ARG A 238 10.12 6.71 -24.62
N ALA A 239 10.28 5.49 -24.10
CA ALA A 239 11.06 4.43 -24.73
C ALA A 239 10.61 4.16 -26.18
N ILE A 240 9.30 3.99 -26.39
CA ILE A 240 8.77 3.71 -27.74
C ILE A 240 8.97 4.88 -28.68
N VAL A 241 8.65 6.11 -28.24
CA VAL A 241 8.80 7.31 -29.06
C VAL A 241 10.26 7.58 -29.38
N GLY A 242 11.18 7.32 -28.44
CA GLY A 242 12.62 7.42 -28.66
C GLY A 242 13.12 6.48 -29.76
N ASN A 243 12.67 5.22 -29.74
CA ASN A 243 13.15 4.20 -30.69
C ASN A 243 12.44 4.20 -32.05
N HIS A 244 11.14 4.54 -32.08
CA HIS A 244 10.29 4.36 -33.27
C HIS A 244 9.54 5.64 -33.69
N GLY A 245 9.72 6.76 -32.97
CA GLY A 245 8.93 7.97 -33.18
C GLY A 245 7.47 7.82 -32.74
N TRP A 246 6.65 8.82 -33.05
CA TRP A 246 5.21 8.75 -32.82
C TRP A 246 4.57 7.73 -33.76
N SER A 247 4.13 6.60 -33.21
CA SER A 247 3.58 5.46 -33.93
C SER A 247 2.25 4.99 -33.33
N VAL A 248 1.57 4.06 -34.01
CA VAL A 248 0.37 3.39 -33.46
C VAL A 248 0.73 2.63 -32.19
N ASP A 249 1.89 1.99 -32.13
CA ASP A 249 2.37 1.29 -30.93
C ASP A 249 2.60 2.25 -29.76
N ALA A 250 3.14 3.45 -30.03
CA ALA A 250 3.26 4.50 -29.01
C ALA A 250 1.88 4.91 -28.48
N ALA A 251 0.90 5.10 -29.36
CA ALA A 251 -0.47 5.43 -28.96
C ALA A 251 -1.11 4.29 -28.15
N LEU A 252 -0.94 3.04 -28.56
CA LEU A 252 -1.48 1.86 -27.87
C LEU A 252 -0.87 1.65 -26.48
N VAL A 253 0.42 1.90 -26.32
CA VAL A 253 1.09 1.78 -25.01
C VAL A 253 0.76 2.94 -24.08
N GLY A 254 0.78 4.19 -24.59
CA GLY A 254 0.36 5.35 -23.80
C GLY A 254 -1.09 5.22 -23.32
N PHE A 255 -1.98 4.79 -24.21
CA PHE A 255 -3.36 4.45 -23.85
C PHE A 255 -3.40 3.24 -22.90
N GLY A 256 -2.66 2.17 -23.17
CA GLY A 256 -2.66 0.94 -22.40
C GLY A 256 -2.22 1.14 -20.95
N GLY A 257 -1.13 1.84 -20.70
CA GLY A 257 -0.67 2.15 -19.33
C GLY A 257 -1.64 3.05 -18.57
N THR A 258 -2.19 4.08 -19.23
CA THR A 258 -3.20 4.96 -18.62
C THR A 258 -4.50 4.20 -18.34
N ALA A 259 -4.97 3.39 -19.29
CA ALA A 259 -6.17 2.57 -19.15
C ALA A 259 -6.01 1.50 -18.07
N LEU A 260 -4.80 0.94 -17.92
CA LEU A 260 -4.46 0.00 -16.84
C LEU A 260 -4.61 0.67 -15.47
N ALA A 261 -3.97 1.83 -15.27
CA ALA A 261 -4.08 2.59 -14.03
C ALA A 261 -5.54 2.96 -13.72
N PHE A 262 -6.27 3.43 -14.74
CA PHE A 262 -7.67 3.81 -14.61
C PHE A 262 -8.59 2.61 -14.29
N ALA A 263 -8.35 1.45 -14.90
CA ALA A 263 -9.10 0.23 -14.63
C ALA A 263 -8.85 -0.28 -13.20
N MET A 264 -7.60 -0.25 -12.73
CA MET A 264 -7.26 -0.61 -11.35
C MET A 264 -7.91 0.36 -10.34
N TRP A 265 -7.87 1.66 -10.63
CA TRP A 265 -8.59 2.67 -9.84
C TRP A 265 -10.09 2.35 -9.75
N TRP A 266 -10.75 2.12 -10.89
CA TRP A 266 -12.18 1.82 -10.93
C TRP A 266 -12.49 0.57 -10.11
N ILE A 267 -11.73 -0.51 -10.30
CA ILE A 267 -11.92 -1.77 -9.57
C ILE A 267 -11.75 -1.60 -8.07
N TYR A 268 -10.75 -0.84 -7.63
CA TYR A 268 -10.52 -0.59 -6.21
C TYR A 268 -11.72 0.13 -5.56
N PHE A 269 -12.27 1.15 -6.23
CA PHE A 269 -13.36 1.97 -5.69
C PHE A 269 -14.77 1.35 -5.84
N MET A 270 -14.91 0.17 -6.47
CA MET A 270 -16.18 -0.56 -6.49
C MET A 270 -16.60 -1.09 -5.10
N LEU A 271 -15.66 -1.31 -4.17
CA LEU A 271 -15.96 -1.71 -2.80
C LEU A 271 -16.43 -0.48 -2.00
N PRO A 272 -17.65 -0.47 -1.40
CA PRO A 272 -18.08 0.57 -0.48
C PRO A 272 -17.41 0.42 0.90
N ALA A 273 -16.08 0.59 0.93
CA ALA A 273 -15.21 0.22 2.04
C ALA A 273 -15.61 0.90 3.36
N GLY A 274 -16.03 2.17 3.33
CA GLY A 274 -16.45 2.90 4.53
C GLY A 274 -17.67 2.28 5.21
N ARG A 275 -18.73 1.99 4.44
CA ARG A 275 -19.95 1.34 4.96
C ARG A 275 -19.67 -0.10 5.39
N ALA A 276 -18.95 -0.87 4.57
CA ALA A 276 -18.60 -2.25 4.90
C ALA A 276 -17.76 -2.35 6.17
N LEU A 277 -16.76 -1.47 6.35
CA LEU A 277 -15.93 -1.41 7.56
C LEU A 277 -16.72 -0.91 8.78
N HIS A 278 -17.66 0.03 8.59
CA HIS A 278 -18.54 0.50 9.64
C HIS A 278 -19.45 -0.61 10.18
N LEU A 279 -19.99 -1.46 9.30
CA LEU A 279 -20.83 -2.61 9.68
C LEU A 279 -19.99 -3.76 10.26
N ARG A 280 -18.80 -4.03 9.70
CA ARG A 280 -17.90 -5.12 10.14
C ARG A 280 -16.68 -4.62 10.91
N ARG A 281 -16.88 -3.77 11.94
CA ARG A 281 -15.76 -3.20 12.74
C ARG A 281 -14.83 -4.24 13.36
N HIS A 282 -15.34 -5.45 13.65
CA HIS A 282 -14.55 -6.56 14.17
C HIS A 282 -13.47 -7.04 13.19
N ARG A 283 -13.60 -6.76 11.89
CA ARG A 283 -12.63 -7.10 10.84
C ARG A 283 -11.59 -6.00 10.59
N SER A 284 -11.47 -4.99 11.46
CA SER A 284 -10.57 -3.84 11.26
C SER A 284 -9.11 -4.21 11.00
N PHE A 285 -8.58 -5.22 11.71
CA PHE A 285 -7.21 -5.70 11.47
C PHE A 285 -7.07 -6.40 10.12
N LEU A 286 -8.06 -7.22 9.74
CA LEU A 286 -8.08 -7.90 8.45
C LEU A 286 -8.21 -6.90 7.30
N PHE A 287 -9.04 -5.87 7.48
CA PHE A 287 -9.11 -4.74 6.57
C PHE A 287 -7.76 -4.03 6.49
N GLY A 288 -7.18 -3.59 7.61
CA GLY A 288 -5.91 -2.86 7.61
C GLY A 288 -4.76 -3.62 6.95
N TYR A 289 -4.51 -4.86 7.39
CA TYR A 289 -3.39 -5.66 6.90
C TYR A 289 -3.65 -6.26 5.51
N GLY A 290 -4.92 -6.54 5.20
CA GLY A 290 -5.34 -7.05 3.90
C GLY A 290 -5.10 -6.10 2.72
N HIS A 291 -4.91 -4.80 2.98
CA HIS A 291 -4.55 -3.84 1.93
C HIS A 291 -3.05 -3.79 1.63
N MET A 292 -2.17 -4.34 2.48
CA MET A 292 -0.74 -4.39 2.20
C MET A 292 -0.43 -5.02 0.82
N PRO A 293 -0.95 -6.22 0.49
CA PRO A 293 -0.73 -6.79 -0.84
C PRO A 293 -1.41 -6.00 -1.95
N ILE A 294 -2.50 -5.27 -1.68
CA ILE A 294 -3.16 -4.41 -2.67
C ILE A 294 -2.23 -3.24 -3.05
N PHE A 295 -1.71 -2.51 -2.06
CA PHE A 295 -0.81 -1.38 -2.30
C PHE A 295 0.50 -1.82 -2.96
N ALA A 296 1.09 -2.93 -2.50
CA ALA A 296 2.29 -3.50 -3.13
C ALA A 296 2.05 -3.95 -4.56
N ALA A 297 0.88 -4.56 -4.86
CA ALA A 297 0.53 -4.95 -6.22
C ALA A 297 0.28 -3.74 -7.15
N ILE A 298 -0.28 -2.65 -6.63
CA ILE A 298 -0.42 -1.39 -7.40
C ILE A 298 0.97 -0.85 -7.75
N ALA A 299 1.84 -0.66 -6.75
CA ALA A 299 3.19 -0.14 -6.97
C ALA A 299 4.02 -1.05 -7.90
N ALA A 300 3.91 -2.38 -7.72
CA ALA A 300 4.60 -3.35 -8.57
C ALA A 300 4.07 -3.35 -10.01
N THR A 301 2.78 -3.05 -10.24
CA THR A 301 2.26 -2.85 -11.60
C THR A 301 2.95 -1.65 -12.28
N GLY A 302 3.16 -0.55 -11.55
CA GLY A 302 3.92 0.60 -12.03
C GLY A 302 5.38 0.25 -12.35
N ALA A 303 6.05 -0.46 -11.43
CA ALA A 303 7.38 -1.00 -11.66
C ALA A 303 7.44 -1.92 -12.90
N GLY A 304 6.43 -2.77 -13.12
CA GLY A 304 6.33 -3.61 -14.30
C GLY A 304 6.25 -2.82 -15.62
N LEU A 305 5.61 -1.64 -15.61
CA LEU A 305 5.63 -0.75 -16.77
C LEU A 305 7.05 -0.18 -17.00
N HIS A 306 7.79 0.16 -15.95
CA HIS A 306 9.22 0.52 -16.09
C HIS A 306 10.05 -0.64 -16.67
N VAL A 307 9.83 -1.89 -16.24
CA VAL A 307 10.49 -3.07 -16.83
C VAL A 307 10.16 -3.20 -18.32
N ALA A 308 8.92 -2.96 -18.71
CA ALA A 308 8.53 -2.95 -20.11
C ALA A 308 9.25 -1.84 -20.90
N ALA A 309 9.46 -0.66 -20.31
CA ALA A 309 10.26 0.40 -20.90
C ALA A 309 11.71 -0.05 -21.13
N TYR A 310 12.39 -0.59 -20.12
CA TYR A 310 13.76 -1.12 -20.25
C TYR A 310 13.88 -2.21 -21.31
N TYR A 311 12.87 -3.08 -21.41
CA TYR A 311 12.83 -4.11 -22.44
C TYR A 311 12.71 -3.51 -23.85
N ILE A 312 11.88 -2.48 -24.02
CA ILE A 312 11.70 -1.79 -25.30
C ILE A 312 12.96 -1.04 -25.70
N ASP A 313 13.67 -0.42 -24.75
CA ASP A 313 14.95 0.26 -24.98
C ASP A 313 16.14 -0.69 -25.17
N HIS A 314 15.91 -2.00 -25.14
CA HIS A 314 16.94 -3.04 -25.27
C HIS A 314 18.00 -2.98 -24.15
N GLU A 315 17.64 -2.36 -23.03
CA GLU A 315 18.47 -2.26 -21.82
C GLU A 315 18.19 -3.40 -20.84
N ALA A 316 17.15 -4.20 -21.06
CA ALA A 316 16.80 -5.32 -20.20
C ALA A 316 17.43 -6.64 -20.67
N HIS A 317 17.94 -7.42 -19.72
CA HIS A 317 18.54 -8.75 -19.94
C HIS A 317 17.51 -9.88 -19.77
N ILE A 318 16.26 -9.64 -20.15
CA ILE A 318 15.13 -10.54 -19.91
C ILE A 318 14.36 -10.83 -21.19
N SER A 319 13.54 -11.89 -21.17
CA SER A 319 12.64 -12.21 -22.28
C SER A 319 11.37 -11.35 -22.25
N ALA A 320 10.69 -11.25 -23.40
CA ALA A 320 9.37 -10.61 -23.50
C ALA A 320 8.35 -11.17 -22.49
N ALA A 321 8.41 -12.48 -22.23
CA ALA A 321 7.54 -13.14 -21.26
C ALA A 321 7.77 -12.63 -19.83
N VAL A 322 9.03 -12.37 -19.44
CA VAL A 322 9.36 -11.80 -18.13
C VAL A 322 8.92 -10.34 -18.05
N ALA A 323 9.12 -9.56 -19.12
CA ALA A 323 8.66 -8.18 -19.19
C ALA A 323 7.12 -8.10 -19.01
N VAL A 324 6.36 -8.95 -19.71
CA VAL A 324 4.89 -9.02 -19.54
C VAL A 324 4.50 -9.57 -18.17
N ALA A 325 5.22 -10.56 -17.64
CA ALA A 325 4.96 -11.12 -16.31
C ALA A 325 5.14 -10.07 -15.20
N SER A 326 6.09 -9.13 -15.36
CA SER A 326 6.31 -8.04 -14.41
C SER A 326 5.09 -7.12 -14.24
N ILE A 327 4.20 -7.06 -15.24
CA ILE A 327 2.91 -6.34 -15.18
C ILE A 327 1.77 -7.30 -14.80
N ALA A 328 1.71 -8.45 -15.47
CA ALA A 328 0.62 -9.41 -15.36
C ALA A 328 0.49 -10.00 -13.94
N VAL A 329 1.61 -10.33 -13.29
CA VAL A 329 1.61 -10.92 -11.95
C VAL A 329 1.12 -9.93 -10.89
N PRO A 330 1.61 -8.67 -10.81
CA PRO A 330 1.03 -7.66 -9.94
C PRO A 330 -0.44 -7.37 -10.21
N VAL A 331 -0.87 -7.29 -11.47
CA VAL A 331 -2.30 -7.08 -11.80
C VAL A 331 -3.18 -8.24 -11.32
N ALA A 332 -2.72 -9.48 -11.49
CA ALA A 332 -3.39 -10.66 -10.96
C ALA A 332 -3.46 -10.65 -9.43
N LEU A 333 -2.36 -10.29 -8.77
CA LEU A 333 -2.30 -10.15 -7.31
C LEU A 333 -3.23 -9.05 -6.81
N PHE A 334 -3.29 -7.91 -7.49
CA PHE A 334 -4.20 -6.82 -7.21
C PHE A 334 -5.66 -7.28 -7.31
N LYS A 335 -6.06 -7.85 -8.46
CA LYS A 335 -7.44 -8.29 -8.67
C LYS A 335 -7.85 -9.40 -7.70
N GLY A 336 -6.94 -10.35 -7.42
CA GLY A 336 -7.15 -11.39 -6.43
C GLY A 336 -7.32 -10.82 -5.02
N SER A 337 -6.44 -9.92 -4.60
CA SER A 337 -6.46 -9.31 -3.26
C SER A 337 -7.69 -8.42 -3.03
N VAL A 338 -8.08 -7.61 -4.02
CA VAL A 338 -9.31 -6.80 -3.95
C VAL A 338 -10.55 -7.70 -3.91
N THR A 339 -10.59 -8.78 -4.71
CA THR A 339 -11.71 -9.74 -4.71
C THR A 339 -11.81 -10.49 -3.38
N TRP A 340 -10.67 -10.88 -2.80
CA TRP A 340 -10.62 -11.49 -1.48
C TRP A 340 -11.11 -10.53 -0.40
N LEU A 341 -10.61 -9.30 -0.39
CA LEU A 341 -11.02 -8.28 0.57
C LEU A 341 -12.53 -7.97 0.43
N TYR A 342 -13.04 -7.84 -0.79
CA TYR A 342 -14.46 -7.70 -1.05
C TYR A 342 -15.26 -8.85 -0.46
N SER A 343 -14.84 -10.09 -0.72
CA SER A 343 -15.51 -11.30 -0.22
C SER A 343 -15.53 -11.38 1.30
N ILE A 344 -14.47 -10.90 1.94
CA ILE A 344 -14.38 -10.80 3.40
C ILE A 344 -15.25 -9.67 3.93
N MET A 345 -15.31 -8.50 3.29
CA MET A 345 -16.01 -7.35 3.87
C MET A 345 -17.51 -7.39 3.60
N VAL A 346 -17.90 -7.79 2.39
CA VAL A 346 -19.28 -7.75 1.89
C VAL A 346 -19.92 -9.15 1.86
N GLY A 347 -19.10 -10.19 1.70
CA GLY A 347 -19.56 -11.57 1.53
C GLY A 347 -19.14 -12.12 0.16
N PRO A 348 -18.89 -13.44 0.04
CA PRO A 348 -18.43 -14.03 -1.20
C PRO A 348 -19.53 -13.98 -2.28
N ASP A 349 -19.17 -13.46 -3.46
CA ASP A 349 -20.05 -13.44 -4.62
C ASP A 349 -19.45 -14.28 -5.75
N ARG A 350 -20.21 -15.28 -6.24
CA ARG A 350 -19.74 -16.22 -7.26
C ARG A 350 -19.34 -15.53 -8.56
N THR A 351 -20.06 -14.50 -8.98
CA THR A 351 -19.73 -13.77 -10.21
C THR A 351 -18.44 -13.00 -10.03
N VAL A 352 -18.26 -12.27 -8.92
CA VAL A 352 -17.03 -11.50 -8.66
C VAL A 352 -15.82 -12.43 -8.62
N ILE A 353 -15.95 -13.60 -7.98
CA ILE A 353 -14.91 -14.63 -7.95
C ILE A 353 -14.64 -15.20 -9.35
N THR A 354 -15.68 -15.49 -10.13
CA THR A 354 -15.55 -16.03 -11.50
C THR A 354 -14.89 -15.01 -12.44
N VAL A 355 -15.27 -13.74 -12.33
CA VAL A 355 -14.67 -12.63 -13.08
C VAL A 355 -13.20 -12.47 -12.70
N ALA A 356 -12.86 -12.53 -11.41
CA ALA A 356 -11.48 -12.50 -10.97
C ALA A 356 -10.67 -13.68 -11.54
N ALA A 357 -11.21 -14.90 -11.50
CA ALA A 357 -10.58 -16.06 -12.12
C ALA A 357 -10.35 -15.86 -13.63
N GLY A 358 -11.31 -15.24 -14.34
CA GLY A 358 -11.16 -14.88 -15.75
C GLY A 358 -10.02 -13.88 -15.99
N VAL A 359 -9.88 -12.85 -15.15
CA VAL A 359 -8.75 -11.89 -15.22
C VAL A 359 -7.41 -12.58 -14.94
N LEU A 360 -7.36 -13.47 -13.94
CA LEU A 360 -6.17 -14.27 -13.64
C LEU A 360 -5.77 -15.18 -14.82
N ALA A 361 -6.75 -15.81 -15.47
CA ALA A 361 -6.50 -16.61 -16.67
C ALA A 361 -6.01 -15.75 -17.85
N ALA A 362 -6.61 -14.56 -18.06
CA ALA A 362 -6.22 -13.66 -19.14
C ALA A 362 -4.82 -13.07 -18.95
N THR A 363 -4.44 -12.72 -17.71
CA THR A 363 -3.08 -12.26 -17.38
C THR A 363 -2.05 -13.38 -17.57
N ALA A 364 -2.35 -14.61 -17.17
CA ALA A 364 -1.51 -15.77 -17.47
C ALA A 364 -1.41 -16.04 -18.99
N ALA A 365 -2.51 -15.90 -19.72
CA ALA A 365 -2.52 -16.04 -21.18
C ALA A 365 -1.68 -14.95 -21.85
N ALA A 366 -1.69 -13.71 -21.37
CA ALA A 366 -0.84 -12.63 -21.88
C ALA A 366 0.65 -12.97 -21.75
N VAL A 367 1.07 -13.55 -20.62
CA VAL A 367 2.45 -14.05 -20.44
C VAL A 367 2.75 -15.18 -21.43
N GLY A 368 1.82 -16.11 -21.63
CA GLY A 368 1.96 -17.20 -22.62
C GLY A 368 2.06 -16.70 -24.07
N LEU A 369 1.29 -15.67 -24.44
CA LEU A 369 1.36 -15.01 -25.74
C LEU A 369 2.72 -14.35 -25.96
N ALA A 370 3.25 -13.66 -24.95
CA ALA A 370 4.59 -13.06 -25.00
C ALA A 370 5.68 -14.13 -25.17
N ALA A 371 5.55 -15.27 -24.48
CA ALA A 371 6.45 -16.43 -24.66
C ALA A 371 6.34 -17.03 -26.08
N ALA A 372 5.19 -16.90 -26.73
CA ALA A 372 4.97 -17.32 -28.12
C ALA A 372 5.39 -16.26 -29.17
N GLY A 373 5.99 -15.14 -28.76
CA GLY A 373 6.49 -14.10 -29.65
C GLY A 373 5.51 -12.97 -29.96
N VAL A 374 4.36 -12.88 -29.28
CA VAL A 374 3.46 -11.72 -29.38
C VAL A 374 4.11 -10.52 -28.71
N SER A 375 3.96 -9.34 -29.31
CA SER A 375 4.58 -8.11 -28.82
C SER A 375 4.03 -7.68 -27.45
N VAL A 376 4.89 -7.02 -26.66
CA VAL A 376 4.54 -6.50 -25.32
C VAL A 376 3.32 -5.56 -25.35
N PRO A 377 3.18 -4.61 -26.30
CA PRO A 377 2.00 -3.75 -26.40
C PRO A 377 0.68 -4.54 -26.55
N VAL A 378 0.68 -5.59 -27.39
CA VAL A 378 -0.51 -6.42 -27.59
C VAL A 378 -0.86 -7.19 -26.32
N CYS A 379 0.15 -7.71 -25.62
CA CYS A 379 -0.06 -8.40 -24.34
C CYS A 379 -0.62 -7.44 -23.27
N LEU A 380 -0.14 -6.19 -23.22
CA LEU A 380 -0.69 -5.16 -22.34
C LEU A 380 -2.16 -4.87 -22.64
N LEU A 381 -2.55 -4.79 -23.92
CA LEU A 381 -3.95 -4.61 -24.31
C LEU A 381 -4.82 -5.77 -23.86
N VAL A 382 -4.34 -7.02 -23.93
CA VAL A 382 -5.08 -8.19 -23.41
C VAL A 382 -5.37 -8.03 -21.92
N ILE A 383 -4.39 -7.57 -21.13
CA ILE A 383 -4.56 -7.32 -19.70
C ILE A 383 -5.60 -6.21 -19.46
N VAL A 384 -5.49 -5.09 -20.18
CA VAL A 384 -6.42 -3.95 -20.06
C VAL A 384 -7.84 -4.35 -20.45
N LEU A 385 -8.01 -5.10 -21.55
CA LEU A 385 -9.32 -5.60 -22.00
C LEU A 385 -9.93 -6.56 -20.99
N ALA A 386 -9.12 -7.40 -20.33
CA ALA A 386 -9.60 -8.30 -19.28
C ALA A 386 -10.14 -7.51 -18.06
N LEU A 387 -9.43 -6.46 -17.63
CA LEU A 387 -9.91 -5.57 -16.57
C LEU A 387 -11.14 -4.77 -17.00
N GLY A 388 -11.18 -4.27 -18.23
CA GLY A 388 -12.34 -3.57 -18.78
C GLY A 388 -13.58 -4.47 -18.83
N ALA A 389 -13.42 -5.72 -19.26
CA ALA A 389 -14.49 -6.71 -19.23
C ALA A 389 -14.96 -7.01 -17.81
N SER A 390 -14.03 -7.11 -16.84
CA SER A 390 -14.37 -7.23 -15.41
C SER A 390 -15.24 -6.07 -14.95
N ILE A 391 -14.87 -4.82 -15.24
CA ILE A 391 -15.62 -3.62 -14.84
C ILE A 391 -17.02 -3.65 -15.44
N VAL A 392 -17.16 -3.95 -16.74
CA VAL A 392 -18.48 -3.99 -17.41
C VAL A 392 -19.38 -5.06 -16.79
N ILE A 393 -18.85 -6.24 -16.47
CA ILE A 393 -19.63 -7.32 -15.85
C ILE A 393 -20.01 -6.94 -14.42
N ASP A 394 -19.06 -6.41 -13.65
CA ASP A 394 -19.27 -6.04 -12.25
C ASP A 394 -20.26 -4.86 -12.13
N GLU A 395 -20.22 -3.84 -12.98
CA GLU A 395 -21.17 -2.72 -12.96
C GLU A 395 -22.59 -3.17 -13.36
N ARG A 396 -22.72 -3.90 -14.47
CA ARG A 396 -24.04 -4.33 -14.97
C ARG A 396 -24.78 -5.26 -14.03
N ARG A 397 -24.03 -6.07 -13.27
CA ARG A 397 -24.62 -7.06 -12.36
C ARG A 397 -24.51 -6.64 -10.89
N GLY A 398 -23.63 -5.71 -10.54
CA GLY A 398 -23.17 -5.49 -9.16
C GLY A 398 -24.03 -4.57 -8.33
N SER A 399 -24.70 -3.56 -8.92
CA SER A 399 -25.43 -2.55 -8.15
C SER A 399 -26.54 -3.15 -7.26
N GLU A 400 -27.43 -3.97 -7.83
CA GLU A 400 -28.49 -4.64 -7.05
C GLU A 400 -27.93 -5.65 -6.04
N ARG A 401 -26.88 -6.39 -6.41
CA ARG A 401 -26.27 -7.40 -5.54
C ARG A 401 -25.54 -6.77 -4.36
N LEU A 402 -24.83 -5.67 -4.59
CA LEU A 402 -24.15 -4.91 -3.56
C LEU A 402 -25.17 -4.30 -2.60
N HIS A 403 -26.29 -3.79 -3.11
CA HIS A 403 -27.39 -3.30 -2.29
C HIS A 403 -27.93 -4.41 -1.37
N HIS A 404 -28.29 -5.56 -1.94
CA HIS A 404 -28.77 -6.71 -1.15
C HIS A 404 -27.74 -7.26 -0.18
N ALA A 405 -26.46 -7.26 -0.53
CA ALA A 405 -25.40 -7.67 0.38
C ALA A 405 -25.29 -6.70 1.56
N LEU A 406 -25.37 -5.39 1.32
CA LEU A 406 -25.38 -4.38 2.38
C LEU A 406 -26.63 -4.45 3.25
N GLU A 407 -27.81 -4.69 2.69
CA GLU A 407 -29.05 -4.92 3.46
C GLU A 407 -28.91 -6.14 4.38
N ARG A 408 -28.33 -7.24 3.89
CA ARG A 408 -28.05 -8.42 4.71
C ARG A 408 -27.07 -8.12 5.84
N LEU A 409 -26.04 -7.34 5.56
CA LEU A 409 -25.07 -6.91 6.58
C LEU A 409 -25.72 -6.04 7.66
N GLU A 410 -26.70 -5.23 7.31
CA GLU A 410 -27.45 -4.40 8.26
C GLU A 410 -28.44 -5.21 9.09
N ALA A 411 -28.96 -6.30 8.53
CA ALA A 411 -29.83 -7.23 9.23
C ALA A 411 -29.07 -8.24 10.13
N GLU A 412 -27.76 -8.42 9.94
CA GLU A 412 -26.94 -9.27 10.80
C GLU A 412 -26.83 -8.67 12.22
N PRO A 413 -27.09 -9.43 13.29
CA PRO A 413 -26.88 -8.94 14.65
C PRO A 413 -25.40 -8.59 14.86
N ALA A 414 -25.16 -7.45 15.52
CA ALA A 414 -23.80 -7.02 15.84
C ALA A 414 -23.08 -8.12 16.65
N PRO A 415 -21.85 -8.51 16.24
CA PRO A 415 -21.10 -9.59 16.88
C PRO A 415 -20.56 -9.22 18.26
#